data_AF-A0A4R2REY5-F1
#
_entry.id   AF-A0A4R2REY5-F1
#
_cell.length_a   1.000
_cell.length_b   1.000
_cell.length_c   1.000
_cell.angle_alpha   90.00
_cell.angle_beta   90.00
_cell.angle_gamma   90.00
#
_symmetry.space_group_name_H-M   'P 1'
#
loop_
_entity.id
_entity.type
_entity.pdbx_description
1 polymer ?
#
loop_
_entity_poly.entity_id
_entity_poly.type
_entity_poly.pdbx_seq_one_letter_code
_entity_poly.pdbx_strand_id
1 'polypeptide(L)'
;MGVITAKGKDAKESVNKKNGAIDFKKVFIRLKDGESVRVRLLSPEDYVEYRAHGLYQQGIYTQPCIEPTGQPCAHCEAAKAGVEAFELLRARKRYLFAMADIDEGILRVFDASQGQAHGIIQTIEQYQEDLGELAFVFKRTGTKVDTSFTLNPIIKLKADDREKFKRFDNGVVEEDFYEKVLQPRTRQQQIEELEKAGFPVEQYFANEIPDAGVKPIDELPF
;
A
#
# COMPACT_ATOMS: atom_id res chain seq x y z
N MET A 1 -35.29 8.07 -2.31
CA MET A 1 -34.55 6.86 -1.88
C MET A 1 -33.81 7.23 -0.60
N GLY A 2 -34.01 6.46 0.49
CA GLY A 2 -33.41 6.75 1.79
C GLY A 2 -32.00 6.16 1.91
N VAL A 3 -31.10 6.90 2.57
CA VAL A 3 -29.68 6.55 2.79
C VAL A 3 -29.46 5.51 3.92
N ILE A 4 -30.54 4.95 4.47
CA ILE A 4 -30.46 4.02 5.59
C ILE A 4 -30.28 2.60 5.03
N THR A 5 -29.11 2.03 5.24
CA THR A 5 -28.69 0.74 4.68
C THR A 5 -28.95 -0.46 5.60
N ALA A 6 -29.20 -0.24 6.89
CA ALA A 6 -29.61 -1.27 7.87
C ALA A 6 -30.31 -0.64 9.09
N LYS A 7 -31.15 -1.41 9.81
CA LYS A 7 -31.85 -0.95 11.03
C LYS A 7 -31.82 -2.02 12.13
N GLY A 8 -31.72 -1.60 13.38
CA GLY A 8 -31.92 -2.48 14.54
C GLY A 8 -30.89 -3.61 14.63
N LYS A 9 -31.36 -4.85 14.70
CA LYS A 9 -30.48 -6.03 14.83
C LYS A 9 -29.56 -6.19 13.62
N ASP A 10 -30.02 -5.88 12.42
CA ASP A 10 -29.22 -5.96 11.19
C ASP A 10 -28.08 -4.93 11.19
N ALA A 11 -28.30 -3.74 11.76
CA ALA A 11 -27.25 -2.74 11.96
C ALA A 11 -26.24 -3.20 13.05
N LYS A 12 -26.73 -3.82 14.13
CA LYS A 12 -25.87 -4.38 15.19
C LYS A 12 -25.02 -5.55 14.68
N GLU A 13 -25.58 -6.40 13.84
CA GLU A 13 -24.85 -7.48 13.16
C GLU A 13 -23.90 -6.92 12.10
N SER A 14 -24.23 -5.82 11.42
CA SER A 14 -23.30 -5.14 10.50
C SER A 14 -22.11 -4.48 11.23
N VAL A 15 -22.28 -4.05 12.49
CA VAL A 15 -21.19 -3.53 13.34
C VAL A 15 -20.32 -4.67 13.90
N ASN A 16 -20.93 -5.81 14.21
CA ASN A 16 -20.23 -6.98 14.77
C ASN A 16 -19.66 -7.92 13.70
N LYS A 17 -20.19 -7.90 12.48
CA LYS A 17 -19.45 -8.30 11.29
C LYS A 17 -18.26 -7.37 11.26
N LYS A 18 -17.08 -7.91 11.53
CA LYS A 18 -15.82 -7.30 11.09
C LYS A 18 -15.90 -7.22 9.56
N ASN A 19 -16.62 -6.25 9.02
CA ASN A 19 -16.24 -5.65 7.76
C ASN A 19 -14.85 -5.13 8.06
N GLY A 20 -13.85 -5.93 7.68
CA GLY A 20 -12.45 -5.74 8.00
C GLY A 20 -11.99 -4.41 7.45
N ALA A 21 -12.26 -3.33 8.19
CA ALA A 21 -11.60 -2.07 8.00
C ALA A 21 -10.12 -2.40 8.21
N ILE A 22 -9.41 -2.51 7.10
CA ILE A 22 -7.98 -2.76 7.12
C ILE A 22 -7.38 -1.62 7.93
N ASP A 23 -6.73 -1.96 9.05
CA ASP A 23 -5.96 -0.97 9.78
C ASP A 23 -4.71 -0.66 8.94
N PHE A 24 -4.81 0.37 8.09
CA PHE A 24 -3.75 0.76 7.15
C PHE A 24 -2.42 1.07 7.84
N LYS A 25 -2.43 1.41 9.13
CA LYS A 25 -1.18 1.62 9.89
C LYS A 25 -0.51 0.30 10.25
N LYS A 26 -1.30 -0.75 10.50
CA LYS A 26 -0.79 -2.09 10.85
C LYS A 26 -0.55 -2.96 9.62
N VAL A 27 -1.38 -2.87 8.60
CA VAL A 27 -1.29 -3.72 7.41
C VAL A 27 0.03 -3.51 6.67
N PHE A 28 0.57 -2.30 6.64
CA PHE A 28 1.87 -2.06 6.04
C PHE A 28 3.01 -2.42 7.01
N ILE A 29 3.95 -3.22 6.52
CA ILE A 29 5.22 -3.48 7.18
C ILE A 29 6.11 -2.25 6.97
N ARG A 30 6.25 -1.44 8.02
CA ARG A 30 7.10 -0.23 8.03
C ARG A 30 8.19 -0.38 9.08
N LEU A 31 9.33 -0.92 8.65
CA LEU A 31 10.50 -1.12 9.50
C LEU A 31 11.40 0.11 9.46
N LYS A 32 12.00 0.45 10.60
CA LYS A 32 13.18 1.33 10.70
C LYS A 32 14.47 0.52 10.54
N ASP A 33 15.59 1.21 10.42
CA ASP A 33 16.89 0.53 10.31
C ASP A 33 17.14 -0.37 11.54
N GLY A 34 17.55 -1.61 11.27
CA GLY A 34 17.77 -2.64 12.28
C GLY A 34 16.51 -3.36 12.77
N GLU A 35 15.31 -2.84 12.48
CA GLU A 35 14.06 -3.51 12.82
C GLU A 35 13.78 -4.71 11.89
N SER A 36 13.08 -5.69 12.45
CA SER A 36 12.70 -6.89 11.74
C SER A 36 11.36 -7.43 12.24
N VAL A 37 10.68 -8.17 11.38
CA VAL A 37 9.46 -8.90 11.69
C VAL A 37 9.63 -10.34 11.23
N ARG A 38 9.00 -11.28 11.93
CA ARG A 38 9.00 -12.69 11.54
C ARG A 38 7.77 -12.95 10.70
N VAL A 39 7.99 -13.50 9.52
CA VAL A 39 6.94 -13.69 8.52
C VAL A 39 6.93 -15.10 7.96
N ARG A 40 5.77 -15.51 7.49
CA ARG A 40 5.59 -16.66 6.60
C ARG A 40 5.14 -16.15 5.24
N LEU A 41 5.65 -16.77 4.19
CA LEU A 41 5.17 -16.59 2.82
C LEU A 41 4.17 -17.72 2.53
N LEU A 42 2.99 -17.40 2.00
CA LEU A 42 1.94 -18.41 1.80
C LEU A 42 2.08 -19.06 0.42
N SER A 43 2.50 -18.29 -0.58
CA SER A 43 2.82 -18.71 -1.93
C SER A 43 4.10 -18.01 -2.42
N PRO A 44 4.87 -18.63 -3.34
CA PRO A 44 5.98 -17.95 -4.02
C PRO A 44 5.52 -16.79 -4.90
N GLU A 45 4.23 -16.68 -5.20
CA GLU A 45 3.64 -15.67 -6.10
C GLU A 45 2.79 -14.61 -5.37
N ASP A 46 2.87 -14.54 -4.03
CA ASP A 46 2.14 -13.55 -3.22
C ASP A 46 2.76 -12.14 -3.32
N TYR A 47 2.85 -11.64 -4.54
CA TYR A 47 3.23 -10.26 -4.83
C TYR A 47 2.61 -9.75 -6.13
N VAL A 48 2.35 -8.45 -6.19
CA VAL A 48 1.78 -7.79 -7.37
C VAL A 48 2.60 -6.56 -7.78
N GLU A 49 2.67 -6.31 -9.08
CA GLU A 49 3.22 -5.07 -9.63
C GLU A 49 2.13 -4.01 -9.73
N TYR A 50 2.45 -2.77 -9.33
CA TYR A 50 1.60 -1.61 -9.57
C TYR A 50 2.44 -0.39 -9.96
N ARG A 51 1.77 0.64 -10.50
CA ARG A 51 2.41 1.92 -10.82
C ARG A 51 2.10 2.94 -9.74
N ALA A 52 3.10 3.72 -9.34
CA ALA A 52 2.94 4.74 -8.32
C ALA A 52 3.58 6.07 -8.70
N HIS A 53 2.99 7.15 -8.21
CA HIS A 53 3.55 8.50 -8.23
C HIS A 53 4.17 8.82 -6.87
N GLY A 54 5.18 9.68 -6.87
CA GLY A 54 5.76 10.19 -5.62
C GLY A 54 6.75 11.31 -5.89
N LEU A 55 6.58 12.41 -5.18
CA LEU A 55 7.44 13.59 -5.22
C LEU A 55 7.52 14.16 -3.79
N TYR A 56 8.29 13.45 -2.96
CA TYR A 56 8.36 13.71 -1.51
C TYR A 56 8.84 15.13 -1.18
N GLN A 57 9.76 15.68 -1.96
CA GLN A 57 10.30 17.02 -1.76
C GLN A 57 9.24 18.13 -1.88
N GLN A 58 8.17 17.87 -2.63
CA GLN A 58 7.03 18.77 -2.83
C GLN A 58 5.78 18.26 -2.06
N GLY A 59 5.94 17.32 -1.13
CA GLY A 59 4.85 16.85 -0.28
C GLY A 59 3.92 15.79 -0.88
N ILE A 60 4.20 15.31 -2.10
CA ILE A 60 3.41 14.23 -2.73
C ILE A 60 4.00 12.88 -2.32
N TYR A 61 3.36 12.22 -1.37
CA TYR A 61 3.75 10.89 -0.92
C TYR A 61 3.43 9.81 -1.95
N THR A 62 4.07 8.65 -1.81
CA THR A 62 3.85 7.51 -2.70
C THR A 62 2.37 7.10 -2.71
N GLN A 63 1.79 7.05 -3.90
CA GLN A 63 0.39 6.69 -4.10
C GLN A 63 0.18 5.95 -5.43
N PRO A 64 -0.79 5.02 -5.51
CA PRO A 64 -1.08 4.31 -6.74
C PRO A 64 -1.52 5.25 -7.87
N CYS A 65 -1.09 4.93 -9.08
CA CYS A 65 -1.51 5.58 -10.32
C CYS A 65 -2.91 5.11 -10.71
N ILE A 66 -3.79 6.04 -11.11
CA ILE A 66 -5.14 5.71 -11.59
C ILE A 66 -5.20 5.47 -13.10
N GLU A 67 -4.13 5.75 -13.87
CA GLU A 67 -4.11 5.53 -15.32
C GLU A 67 -4.46 4.08 -15.72
N PRO A 68 -3.97 3.02 -15.02
CA PRO A 68 -4.34 1.63 -15.34
C PRO A 68 -5.82 1.30 -15.13
N THR A 69 -6.58 2.09 -14.38
CA THR A 69 -8.04 1.87 -14.20
C THR A 69 -8.86 2.45 -15.35
N GLY A 70 -8.20 3.03 -16.37
CA GLY A 70 -8.84 3.71 -17.50
C GLY A 70 -9.22 5.16 -17.20
N GLN A 71 -8.89 5.68 -16.02
CA GLN A 71 -9.16 7.07 -15.64
C GLN A 71 -7.95 7.97 -15.93
N PRO A 72 -8.16 9.23 -16.36
CA PRO A 72 -7.06 10.14 -16.59
C PRO A 72 -6.40 10.55 -15.27
N CYS A 73 -5.08 10.40 -15.18
CA CYS A 73 -4.29 10.64 -13.96
C CYS A 73 -3.62 12.02 -13.99
N ALA A 74 -3.99 12.90 -13.05
CA ALA A 74 -3.45 14.26 -12.99
C ALA A 74 -1.94 14.27 -12.72
N HIS A 75 -1.42 13.32 -11.93
CA HIS A 75 0.03 13.18 -11.73
C HIS A 75 0.78 12.73 -12.99
N CYS A 76 0.17 11.90 -13.85
CA CYS A 76 0.76 11.54 -15.15
C CYS A 76 0.82 12.76 -16.08
N GLU A 77 -0.23 13.59 -16.07
CA GLU A 77 -0.29 14.82 -16.87
C GLU A 77 0.73 15.85 -16.38
N ALA A 78 0.80 16.09 -15.07
CA ALA A 78 1.80 16.97 -14.46
C ALA A 78 3.24 16.52 -14.78
N ALA A 79 3.51 15.22 -14.76
CA ALA A 79 4.82 14.68 -15.12
C ALA A 79 5.21 14.92 -16.59
N LYS A 80 4.24 15.16 -17.49
CA LYS A 80 4.43 15.42 -18.91
C LYS A 80 4.31 16.91 -19.27
N ALA A 81 3.96 17.76 -18.30
CA ALA A 81 3.65 19.18 -18.50
C ALA A 81 4.87 20.06 -18.78
N GLY A 82 6.09 19.56 -18.55
CA GLY A 82 7.33 20.32 -18.70
C GLY A 82 7.60 21.34 -17.59
N VAL A 83 6.86 21.26 -16.48
CA VAL A 83 7.09 22.08 -15.29
C VAL A 83 8.23 21.47 -14.47
N GLU A 84 9.23 22.28 -14.14
CA GLU A 84 10.45 21.85 -13.43
C GLU A 84 10.12 21.12 -12.11
N ALA A 85 10.88 20.05 -11.82
CA ALA A 85 10.72 19.13 -10.70
C ALA A 85 9.49 18.20 -10.79
N PHE A 86 8.44 18.59 -11.50
CA PHE A 86 7.25 17.75 -11.65
C PHE A 86 7.43 16.61 -12.65
N GLU A 87 8.45 16.64 -13.52
CA GLU A 87 8.81 15.48 -14.36
C GLU A 87 9.18 14.23 -13.53
N LEU A 88 9.60 14.43 -12.27
CA LEU A 88 9.92 13.35 -11.34
C LEU A 88 8.68 12.60 -10.86
N LEU A 89 7.47 13.18 -10.98
CA LEU A 89 6.20 12.51 -10.73
C LEU A 89 5.89 11.39 -11.72
N ARG A 90 6.71 11.15 -12.75
CA ARG A 90 6.52 10.01 -13.66
C ARG A 90 6.18 8.73 -12.89
N ALA A 91 5.16 8.00 -13.35
CA ALA A 91 4.74 6.78 -12.70
C ALA A 91 5.88 5.74 -12.72
N ARG A 92 6.22 5.16 -11.57
CA ARG A 92 7.25 4.12 -11.44
C ARG A 92 6.64 2.81 -10.99
N LYS A 93 7.23 1.71 -11.44
CA LYS A 93 6.88 0.37 -10.98
C LYS A 93 7.23 0.22 -9.50
N ARG A 94 6.29 -0.35 -8.75
CA ARG A 94 6.42 -0.75 -7.35
C ARG A 94 5.78 -2.12 -7.17
N TYR A 95 6.14 -2.79 -6.09
CA TYR A 95 5.74 -4.16 -5.85
C TYR A 95 5.21 -4.29 -4.43
N LEU A 96 3.99 -4.82 -4.28
CA LEU A 96 3.45 -5.19 -2.98
C LEU A 96 3.70 -6.67 -2.76
N PHE A 97 4.34 -7.01 -1.64
CA PHE A 97 4.53 -8.38 -1.18
C PHE A 97 3.60 -8.63 0.01
N ALA A 98 2.72 -9.64 -0.09
CA ALA A 98 1.91 -10.05 1.04
C ALA A 98 2.67 -11.10 1.87
N MET A 99 2.68 -10.90 3.19
CA MET A 99 3.40 -11.74 4.13
C MET A 99 2.57 -11.94 5.39
N ALA A 100 2.48 -13.16 5.87
CA ALA A 100 1.82 -13.49 7.12
C ALA A 100 2.76 -13.16 8.29
N ASP A 101 2.43 -12.14 9.08
CA ASP A 101 3.16 -11.80 10.30
C ASP A 101 2.80 -12.82 11.38
N ILE A 102 3.75 -13.70 11.71
CA ILE A 102 3.48 -14.79 12.65
C ILE A 102 3.36 -14.28 14.09
N ASP A 103 3.92 -13.12 14.40
CA ASP A 103 3.87 -12.55 15.75
C ASP A 103 2.56 -11.82 16.02
N GLU A 104 2.12 -11.01 15.06
CA GLU A 104 0.84 -10.30 15.15
C GLU A 104 -0.35 -11.20 14.76
N GLY A 105 -0.12 -12.30 14.04
CA GLY A 105 -1.16 -13.21 13.58
C GLY A 105 -2.08 -12.61 12.52
N ILE A 106 -1.54 -11.69 11.69
CA ILE A 106 -2.28 -11.01 10.61
C ILE A 106 -1.50 -11.04 9.30
N LEU A 107 -2.22 -10.94 8.17
CA LEU A 107 -1.60 -10.70 6.88
C LEU A 107 -1.21 -9.22 6.75
N ARG A 108 0.00 -8.95 6.27
CA ARG A 108 0.56 -7.61 6.09
C ARG A 108 1.17 -7.49 4.70
N VAL A 109 1.36 -6.27 4.24
CA VAL A 109 2.01 -5.96 2.96
C VAL A 109 3.31 -5.19 3.16
N PHE A 110 4.30 -5.48 2.34
CA PHE A 110 5.49 -4.67 2.19
C PHE A 110 5.49 -4.01 0.82
N ASP A 111 5.72 -2.69 0.77
CA ASP A 111 5.78 -1.92 -0.46
C ASP A 111 7.23 -1.64 -0.86
N ALA A 112 7.66 -2.29 -1.93
CA ALA A 112 9.02 -2.27 -2.42
C ALA A 112 9.18 -1.39 -3.67
N SER A 113 10.32 -0.70 -3.76
CA SER A 113 10.81 -0.23 -5.06
C SER A 113 11.30 -1.41 -5.91
N GLN A 114 11.47 -1.22 -7.22
CA GLN A 114 11.98 -2.26 -8.13
C GLN A 114 13.31 -2.88 -7.66
N GLY A 115 14.26 -2.06 -7.18
CA GLY A 115 15.54 -2.56 -6.69
C GLY A 115 15.42 -3.42 -5.44
N GLN A 116 14.49 -3.07 -4.55
CA GLN A 116 14.20 -3.85 -3.33
C GLN A 116 13.46 -5.14 -3.65
N ALA A 117 12.52 -5.09 -4.60
CA ALA A 117 11.73 -6.25 -5.01
C ALA A 117 12.60 -7.38 -5.58
N HIS A 118 13.61 -7.04 -6.38
CA HIS A 118 14.49 -8.03 -7.00
C HIS A 118 15.17 -8.95 -5.97
N GLY A 119 15.74 -8.39 -4.90
CA GLY A 119 16.40 -9.20 -3.86
C GLY A 119 15.43 -10.07 -3.06
N ILE A 120 14.21 -9.57 -2.84
CA ILE A 120 13.15 -10.32 -2.17
C ILE A 120 12.72 -11.50 -3.05
N ILE A 121 12.38 -11.27 -4.32
CA ILE A 121 11.95 -12.30 -5.26
C ILE A 121 13.01 -13.39 -5.41
N GLN A 122 14.29 -13.04 -5.56
CA GLN A 122 15.39 -14.02 -5.63
C GLN A 122 15.43 -14.93 -4.40
N THR A 123 15.17 -14.38 -3.22
CA THR A 123 15.13 -15.17 -1.99
C THR A 123 13.90 -16.07 -1.96
N ILE A 124 12.73 -15.60 -2.41
CA ILE A 124 11.51 -16.40 -2.52
C ILE A 124 11.73 -17.58 -3.47
N GLU A 125 12.29 -17.33 -4.65
CA GLU A 125 12.61 -18.36 -5.65
C GLU A 125 13.61 -19.39 -5.10
N GLN A 126 14.62 -18.94 -4.37
CA GLN A 126 15.61 -19.82 -3.75
C GLN A 126 15.00 -20.82 -2.76
N TYR A 127 13.97 -20.39 -2.01
CA TYR A 127 13.34 -21.20 -0.96
C TYR A 127 11.92 -21.65 -1.31
N GLN A 128 11.52 -21.61 -2.59
CA GLN A 128 10.14 -21.86 -3.02
C GLN A 128 9.62 -23.24 -2.58
N GLU A 129 10.49 -24.25 -2.59
CA GLU A 129 10.16 -25.63 -2.19
C GLU A 129 9.95 -25.77 -0.67
N ASP A 130 10.52 -24.85 0.11
CA ASP A 130 10.55 -24.89 1.57
C ASP A 130 9.61 -23.87 2.22
N LEU A 131 8.87 -23.04 1.46
CA LEU A 131 7.99 -21.98 2.01
C LEU A 131 6.90 -22.52 2.95
N GLY A 132 6.48 -23.77 2.74
CA GLY A 132 5.52 -24.46 3.61
C GLY A 132 6.08 -24.81 5.00
N GLU A 133 7.41 -24.82 5.16
CA GLU A 133 8.11 -25.25 6.38
C GLU A 133 8.91 -24.13 7.05
N LEU A 134 9.35 -23.14 6.27
CA LEU A 134 10.21 -22.05 6.72
C LEU A 134 9.43 -20.77 7.01
N ALA A 135 9.66 -20.23 8.20
CA ALA A 135 9.45 -18.81 8.47
C ALA A 135 10.72 -18.02 8.12
N PHE A 136 10.58 -16.72 7.94
CA PHE A 136 11.66 -15.81 7.61
C PHE A 136 11.72 -14.65 8.58
N VAL A 137 12.91 -14.15 8.86
CA VAL A 137 13.11 -12.83 9.43
C VAL A 137 13.18 -11.85 8.27
N PHE A 138 12.12 -11.04 8.11
CA PHE A 138 12.10 -9.91 7.20
C PHE A 138 12.69 -8.70 7.90
N LYS A 139 13.87 -8.25 7.44
CA LYS A 139 14.67 -7.22 8.12
C LYS A 139 14.98 -6.07 7.19
N ARG A 140 14.92 -4.85 7.74
CA ARG A 140 15.47 -3.66 7.10
C ARG A 140 16.88 -3.38 7.60
N THR A 141 17.78 -3.05 6.68
CA THR A 141 19.13 -2.58 6.98
C THR A 141 19.47 -1.34 6.17
N GLY A 142 20.27 -0.46 6.75
CA GLY A 142 20.80 0.72 6.09
C GLY A 142 19.90 1.94 6.17
N THR A 143 20.45 3.08 5.75
CA THR A 143 19.80 4.39 5.82
C THR A 143 19.85 5.08 4.47
N LYS A 144 18.84 5.92 4.18
CA LYS A 144 18.74 6.67 2.93
C LYS A 144 18.91 5.76 1.70
N VAL A 145 19.94 6.00 0.90
CA VAL A 145 20.21 5.34 -0.38
C VAL A 145 20.67 3.88 -0.21
N ASP A 146 21.22 3.52 0.96
CA ASP A 146 21.71 2.17 1.25
C ASP A 146 20.65 1.29 1.93
N THR A 147 19.36 1.65 1.81
CA THR A 147 18.28 0.88 2.43
C THR A 147 17.99 -0.41 1.67
N SER A 148 18.26 -1.55 2.31
CA SER A 148 17.94 -2.89 1.80
C SER A 148 16.96 -3.62 2.71
N PHE A 149 16.24 -4.58 2.12
CA PHE A 149 15.34 -5.48 2.81
C PHE A 149 15.73 -6.92 2.48
N THR A 150 15.78 -7.78 3.50
CA THR A 150 16.23 -9.16 3.35
C THR A 150 15.25 -10.12 4.01
N LEU A 151 15.07 -11.29 3.41
CA LEU A 151 14.39 -12.44 4.00
C LEU A 151 15.47 -13.44 4.43
N ASN A 152 15.54 -13.73 5.72
CA ASN A 152 16.51 -14.69 6.24
C ASN A 152 15.75 -15.90 6.82
N PRO A 153 15.95 -17.13 6.31
CA PRO A 153 15.19 -18.28 6.77
C PRO A 153 15.49 -18.60 8.24
N ILE A 154 14.44 -18.99 8.97
CA ILE A 154 14.53 -19.45 10.36
C ILE A 154 14.64 -20.97 10.34
N ILE A 155 15.88 -21.47 10.35
CA ILE A 155 16.20 -22.92 10.24
C ILE A 155 15.46 -23.78 11.28
N LYS A 156 15.21 -23.24 12.47
CA LYS A 156 14.49 -23.95 13.52
C LYS A 156 13.55 -23.02 14.28
N LEU A 157 12.27 -23.10 13.95
CA LEU A 157 11.21 -22.50 14.75
C LEU A 157 11.14 -23.13 16.15
N LYS A 158 11.08 -22.27 17.16
CA LYS A 158 10.81 -22.66 18.55
C LYS A 158 9.41 -23.28 18.65
N ALA A 159 9.17 -24.12 19.65
CA ALA A 159 7.90 -24.84 19.80
C ALA A 159 6.68 -23.89 19.78
N ASP A 160 6.73 -22.82 20.58
CA ASP A 160 5.64 -21.82 20.68
C ASP A 160 5.40 -21.06 19.36
N ASP A 161 6.42 -20.92 18.51
CA ASP A 161 6.29 -20.23 17.23
C ASP A 161 5.72 -21.14 16.13
N ARG A 162 5.74 -22.47 16.32
CA ARG A 162 5.13 -23.40 15.35
C ARG A 162 3.61 -23.26 15.31
N GLU A 163 2.98 -23.07 16.46
CA GLU A 163 1.52 -22.85 16.49
C GLU A 163 1.14 -21.56 15.78
N LYS A 164 1.91 -20.49 16.00
CA LYS A 164 1.74 -19.21 15.30
C LYS A 164 1.89 -19.36 13.79
N PHE A 165 2.92 -20.07 13.35
CA PHE A 165 3.16 -20.37 11.93
C PHE A 165 1.98 -21.12 11.30
N LYS A 166 1.52 -22.19 11.96
CA LYS A 166 0.43 -23.05 11.48
C LYS A 166 -0.94 -22.36 11.38
N ARG A 167 -1.15 -21.21 12.04
CA ARG A 167 -2.40 -20.43 11.89
C ARG A 167 -2.67 -19.99 10.45
N PHE A 168 -1.63 -19.95 9.64
CA PHE A 168 -1.71 -19.59 8.23
C PHE A 168 -1.62 -20.82 7.31
N ASP A 169 -1.72 -22.04 7.83
CA ASP A 169 -1.81 -23.24 7.01
C ASP A 169 -3.04 -23.15 6.11
N ASN A 170 -2.85 -23.39 4.81
CA ASN A 170 -3.87 -23.22 3.76
C ASN A 170 -4.40 -21.77 3.64
N GLY A 171 -3.71 -20.80 4.23
CA GLY A 171 -3.99 -19.39 3.99
C GLY A 171 -3.70 -19.04 2.53
N VAL A 172 -4.57 -18.22 1.94
CA VAL A 172 -4.42 -17.69 0.58
C VAL A 172 -4.47 -16.18 0.66
N VAL A 173 -3.66 -15.51 -0.14
CA VAL A 173 -3.77 -14.06 -0.32
C VAL A 173 -4.73 -13.79 -1.48
N GLU A 174 -5.93 -13.35 -1.15
CA GLU A 174 -6.94 -12.98 -2.14
C GLU A 174 -6.52 -11.72 -2.92
N GLU A 175 -6.83 -11.64 -4.22
CA GLU A 175 -6.49 -10.48 -5.06
C GLU A 175 -7.11 -9.17 -4.52
N ASP A 176 -8.35 -9.24 -4.04
CA ASP A 176 -9.09 -8.15 -3.39
C ASP A 176 -8.37 -7.60 -2.14
N PHE A 177 -7.47 -8.37 -1.51
CA PHE A 177 -6.63 -7.83 -0.44
C PHE A 177 -5.67 -6.76 -0.97
N TYR A 178 -5.04 -6.98 -2.12
CA TYR A 178 -4.15 -5.99 -2.74
C TYR A 178 -4.93 -4.76 -3.19
N GLU A 179 -6.11 -4.94 -3.78
CA GLU A 179 -6.98 -3.82 -4.20
C GLU A 179 -7.42 -2.96 -3.00
N LYS A 180 -7.82 -3.59 -1.89
CA LYS A 180 -8.21 -2.87 -0.67
C LYS A 180 -7.06 -2.09 -0.05
N VAL A 181 -5.83 -2.57 -0.19
CA VAL A 181 -4.62 -1.90 0.30
C VAL A 181 -4.17 -0.77 -0.63
N LEU A 182 -4.31 -0.97 -1.95
CA LEU A 182 -4.02 0.02 -2.98
C LEU A 182 -5.23 0.93 -3.20
N GLN A 183 -5.48 1.85 -2.27
CA GLN A 183 -6.52 2.87 -2.45
C GLN A 183 -5.91 4.12 -3.13
N PRO A 184 -6.08 4.30 -4.46
CA PRO A 184 -5.58 5.50 -5.11
C PRO A 184 -6.35 6.75 -4.66
N ARG A 185 -5.68 7.90 -4.77
CA ARG A 185 -6.36 9.20 -4.72
C ARG A 185 -7.22 9.37 -5.95
N THR A 186 -8.40 9.95 -5.77
CA THR A 186 -9.25 10.40 -6.87
C THR A 186 -8.56 11.49 -7.69
N ARG A 187 -8.95 11.68 -8.95
CA ARG A 187 -8.41 12.75 -9.80
C ARG A 187 -8.46 14.13 -9.12
N GLN A 188 -9.58 14.46 -8.47
CA GLN A 188 -9.72 15.72 -7.74
C GLN A 188 -8.68 15.87 -6.62
N GLN A 189 -8.50 14.83 -5.80
CA GLN A 189 -7.49 14.82 -4.74
C GLN A 189 -6.07 14.95 -5.29
N GLN A 190 -5.78 14.35 -6.46
CA GLN A 190 -4.48 14.51 -7.13
C GLN A 190 -4.26 15.96 -7.58
N ILE A 191 -5.28 16.64 -8.11
CA ILE A 191 -5.20 18.06 -8.50
C ILE A 191 -4.97 18.93 -7.25
N GLU A 192 -5.70 18.69 -6.16
CA GLU A 192 -5.49 19.41 -4.89
C GLU A 192 -4.09 19.18 -4.30
N GLU A 193 -3.54 17.96 -4.41
CA GLU A 193 -2.17 17.66 -3.97
C GLU A 193 -1.13 18.37 -4.87
N LEU A 194 -1.37 18.43 -6.19
CA LEU A 194 -0.55 19.18 -7.14
C LEU A 194 -0.55 20.68 -6.85
N GLU A 195 -1.72 21.27 -6.57
CA GLU A 195 -1.85 22.68 -6.19
C GLU A 195 -1.04 22.98 -4.91
N LYS A 196 -1.21 22.15 -3.87
CA LYS A 196 -0.45 22.26 -2.62
C LYS A 196 1.06 22.08 -2.82
N ALA A 197 1.45 21.27 -3.81
CA ALA A 197 2.83 21.05 -4.19
C ALA A 197 3.44 22.20 -5.02
N GLY A 198 2.63 23.20 -5.41
CA GLY A 198 3.05 24.36 -6.20
C GLY A 198 2.99 24.17 -7.72
N PHE A 199 2.28 23.14 -8.19
CA PHE A 199 2.01 22.97 -9.62
C PHE A 199 1.01 24.05 -10.10
N PRO A 200 1.20 24.65 -11.28
CA PRO A 200 0.30 25.68 -11.81
C PRO A 200 -1.03 25.09 -12.32
N VAL A 201 -1.87 24.57 -11.41
CA VAL A 201 -3.11 23.83 -11.74
C VAL A 201 -4.08 24.66 -12.58
N GLU A 202 -4.14 25.98 -12.41
CA GLU A 202 -5.02 26.86 -13.20
C GLU A 202 -4.67 26.84 -14.70
N GLN A 203 -3.42 26.55 -15.07
CA GLN A 203 -3.00 26.52 -16.48
C GLN A 203 -3.32 25.18 -17.15
N TYR A 204 -3.39 24.09 -16.37
CA TYR A 204 -3.47 22.72 -16.90
C TYR A 204 -4.81 22.04 -16.58
N PHE A 205 -5.52 22.48 -15.54
CA PHE A 205 -6.73 21.85 -15.00
C PHE A 205 -7.85 22.86 -14.73
N ALA A 206 -7.87 24.02 -15.42
CA ALA A 206 -8.80 25.13 -15.17
C ALA A 206 -10.28 24.71 -15.05
N ASN A 207 -10.72 23.74 -15.87
CA ASN A 207 -12.11 23.27 -15.90
C ASN A 207 -12.45 22.25 -14.79
N GLU A 208 -11.47 21.88 -13.97
CA GLU A 208 -11.57 20.82 -12.96
C GLU A 208 -11.28 21.34 -11.55
N ILE A 209 -11.02 22.64 -11.41
CA ILE A 209 -10.88 23.30 -10.12
C ILE A 209 -12.30 23.68 -9.66
N PRO A 210 -12.78 23.21 -8.49
CA PRO A 210 -14.07 23.61 -7.96
C PRO A 210 -14.10 25.12 -7.76
N ASP A 211 -15.19 25.78 -8.16
CA ASP A 211 -15.38 27.20 -7.86
C ASP A 211 -15.19 27.44 -6.35
N ALA A 212 -14.42 28.47 -6.00
CA ALA A 212 -14.04 28.84 -4.63
C ALA A 212 -15.22 29.17 -3.68
N GLY A 213 -16.47 28.87 -4.08
CA GLY A 213 -17.70 29.17 -3.37
C GLY A 213 -18.38 28.00 -2.66
N VAL A 214 -17.92 26.75 -2.78
CA VAL A 214 -18.54 25.62 -2.05
C VAL A 214 -17.85 25.42 -0.70
N LYS A 215 -18.38 26.09 0.33
CA LYS A 215 -17.96 25.85 1.71
C LYS A 215 -18.35 24.44 2.17
N PRO A 216 -17.51 23.76 2.96
CA PRO A 216 -17.88 22.53 3.65
C PRO A 216 -19.15 22.74 4.49
N ILE A 217 -20.00 21.71 4.58
CA ILE A 217 -21.27 21.73 5.32
C ILE A 217 -21.07 22.10 6.81
N ASP A 218 -19.85 21.94 7.34
CA ASP A 218 -19.49 22.24 8.72
C ASP A 218 -19.43 23.76 9.06
N GLU A 219 -19.61 24.66 8.10
CA GLU A 219 -19.60 26.12 8.32
C GLU A 219 -20.94 26.84 8.07
N LEU A 220 -22.06 26.11 8.08
CA LEU A 220 -23.37 26.77 8.08
C LEU A 220 -23.83 27.00 9.53
N PRO A 221 -24.03 28.27 9.97
CA PRO A 221 -24.63 28.52 11.27
C PRO A 221 -26.08 28.04 11.24
N PHE A 222 -26.45 27.29 12.27
CA PHE A 222 -27.81 26.80 12.54
C PHE A 222 -28.85 27.92 12.54
#